data_AF-A0A933BIB7-F1
#
_entry.id   AF-A0A933BIB7-F1
#
_cell.length_a   1.000
_cell.length_b   1.000
_cell.length_c   1.000
_cell.angle_alpha   90.00
_cell.angle_beta   90.00
_cell.angle_gamma   90.00
#
_symmetry.space_group_name_H-M   'P 1'
#
loop_
_entity.id
_entity.type
_entity.pdbx_description
1 polymer ?
#
loop_
_entity_poly.entity_id
_entity_poly.type
_entity_poly.pdbx_seq_one_letter_code
_entity_poly.pdbx_strand_id
1 'polypeptide(L)' 'MKVAFDLPPAQAENLREEAKRPGIDPADLARAAVTDLLATRDKDFRPAAERVLRKNEELYRRLA' A
#
# COMPACT_ATOMS: atom_id res chain seq x y z
N MET A 1 21.38 2.95 1.61
CA MET A 1 21.65 2.08 0.45
C MET A 1 21.02 2.70 -0.79
N LYS A 2 21.69 2.70 -1.95
CA LYS A 2 21.12 3.12 -3.24
C LYS A 2 20.81 1.87 -4.05
N VAL A 3 19.59 1.76 -4.57
CA VAL A 3 19.16 0.66 -5.43
C VAL A 3 18.89 1.25 -6.81
N ALA A 4 19.48 0.66 -7.85
CA ALA A 4 19.29 1.07 -9.24
C ALA A 4 19.07 -0.18 -10.09
N PHE A 5 18.08 -0.13 -10.96
CA PHE A 5 17.72 -1.19 -11.88
C PHE A 5 17.01 -0.56 -13.09
N ASP A 6 17.09 -1.25 -14.23
CA ASP A 6 16.40 -0.82 -15.43
C ASP A 6 14.93 -1.27 -15.40
N LEU A 7 14.04 -0.37 -15.75
CA LEU A 7 12.63 -0.68 -15.97
C LEU A 7 12.41 -1.06 -17.44
N PRO A 8 11.68 -2.16 -17.73
CA PRO A 8 11.13 -2.41 -19.05
C PRO A 8 10.38 -1.17 -19.57
N PRO A 9 10.46 -0.84 -20.87
CA PRO A 9 9.89 0.40 -21.41
C PRO A 9 8.42 0.62 -21.05
N ALA A 10 7.61 -0.44 -21.08
CA ALA A 10 6.20 -0.37 -20.71
C ALA A 10 5.98 0.01 -19.23
N GLN A 11 6.81 -0.50 -18.32
CA GLN A 11 6.72 -0.17 -16.90
C GLN A 11 7.21 1.26 -16.62
N ALA A 12 8.23 1.71 -17.35
CA ALA A 12 8.72 3.08 -17.26
C ALA A 12 7.67 4.10 -17.73
N GLU A 13 6.96 3.82 -18.83
CA GLU A 13 5.85 4.66 -19.29
C GLU A 13 4.72 4.72 -18.26
N ASN A 14 4.28 3.56 -17.74
CA ASN A 14 3.23 3.53 -16.71
C ASN A 14 3.62 4.34 -15.46
N LEU A 15 4.86 4.24 -14.99
CA LEU A 15 5.33 5.01 -13.84
C LEU A 15 5.30 6.53 -14.12
N ARG A 16 5.64 6.95 -15.35
CA ARG A 16 5.56 8.36 -15.74
C ARG A 16 4.12 8.85 -15.76
N GLU A 17 3.19 8.08 -16.33
CA GLU A 17 1.78 8.46 -16.37
C GLU A 17 1.18 8.58 -14.96
N GLU A 18 1.46 7.63 -14.08
CA GLU A 18 0.99 7.67 -12.69
C GLU A 18 1.55 8.87 -11.91
N ALA A 19 2.76 9.32 -12.24
CA ALA A 19 3.38 10.49 -11.63
C ALA A 19 2.82 11.83 -12.16
N LYS A 20 2.25 11.86 -13.38
CA LYS A 20 1.66 13.06 -13.96
C LYS A 20 0.44 13.55 -13.19
N ARG A 21 -0.44 12.64 -12.77
CA ARG A 21 -1.69 13.00 -12.08
C ARG A 21 -1.45 13.79 -10.78
N PRO A 22 -0.53 13.39 -9.90
CA PRO A 22 -0.13 14.18 -8.74
C PRO A 22 0.93 15.26 -9.05
N GLY A 23 1.54 15.25 -10.24
CA GLY A 23 2.55 16.23 -10.66
C GLY A 23 3.91 16.08 -9.95
N ILE A 24 4.32 14.84 -9.65
CA ILE A 24 5.57 14.55 -8.94
C ILE A 24 6.58 13.86 -9.86
N ASP A 25 7.85 13.80 -9.44
CA ASP A 25 8.86 13.05 -10.18
C ASP A 25 8.57 11.53 -10.11
N PRO A 26 8.71 10.79 -11.22
CA PRO A 26 8.54 9.33 -11.24
C PRO A 26 9.41 8.59 -10.20
N ALA A 27 10.62 9.08 -9.92
CA ALA A 27 11.50 8.51 -8.90
C ALA A 27 10.98 8.75 -7.48
N ASP A 28 10.33 9.89 -7.22
CA ASP A 28 9.71 10.17 -5.94
C ASP A 28 8.45 9.32 -5.73
N LEU A 29 7.66 9.10 -6.79
CA LEU A 29 6.56 8.15 -6.77
C LEU A 29 7.05 6.72 -6.47
N ALA A 30 8.10 6.27 -7.17
CA ALA A 30 8.69 4.95 -6.94
C ALA A 30 9.23 4.81 -5.51
N ARG A 31 9.88 5.85 -4.98
CA ARG A 31 10.34 5.88 -3.59
C ARG A 31 9.17 5.76 -2.63
N ALA A 32 8.11 6.53 -2.81
CA ALA A 32 6.93 6.49 -1.95
C ALA A 32 6.27 5.10 -1.99
N ALA A 33 6.15 4.47 -3.16
CA ALA A 33 5.62 3.13 -3.30
C ALA A 33 6.48 2.07 -2.56
N VAL A 34 7.82 2.16 -2.65
CA VAL A 34 8.72 1.27 -1.90
C VAL A 34 8.62 1.52 -0.40
N THR A 35 8.54 2.79 0.03
CA THR A 35 8.33 3.13 1.45
C THR A 35 7.01 2.55 1.96
N ASP A 36 5.94 2.65 1.18
CA ASP A 36 4.63 2.11 1.55
C ASP A 36 4.62 0.58 1.60
N LEU A 37 5.28 -0.07 0.63
CA LEU A 37 5.46 -1.52 0.59
C LEU A 37 6.22 -2.04 1.82
N LEU A 38 7.26 -1.31 2.23
CA LEU A 38 8.11 -1.67 3.38
C LEU A 38 7.56 -1.15 4.71
N ALA A 39 6.57 -0.25 4.68
CA ALA A 39 5.91 0.23 5.88
C ALA A 39 5.27 -0.97 6.57
N THR A 40 5.55 -1.11 7.87
CA THR A 40 4.99 -2.20 8.68
C THR A 40 3.51 -1.94 8.94
N ARG A 41 2.67 -2.02 7.91
CA ARG A 41 1.21 -1.84 8.00
C ARG A 41 0.55 -2.89 8.88
N ASP A 42 1.18 -4.06 9.02
CA ASP A 42 0.57 -5.23 9.65
C ASP A 42 0.52 -5.24 11.19
N LYS A 43 1.42 -4.53 11.89
CA LYS A 43 1.52 -4.67 13.36
C LYS A 43 0.27 -4.19 14.09
N ASP A 44 -0.33 -3.10 13.60
CA ASP A 44 -1.52 -2.51 14.23
C ASP A 44 -2.81 -2.83 13.45
N PHE A 45 -2.71 -3.06 12.13
CA PHE A 45 -3.87 -3.39 11.30
C PHE A 45 -4.45 -4.76 11.66
N ARG A 46 -3.61 -5.78 11.84
CA ARG A 46 -4.08 -7.14 12.09
C ARG A 46 -4.86 -7.28 13.42
N PRO A 47 -4.35 -6.76 14.56
CA PRO A 47 -5.12 -6.75 15.81
C PRO A 47 -6.41 -5.93 15.71
N ALA A 48 -6.40 -4.81 14.96
CA ALA A 48 -7.58 -3.99 14.76
C ALA A 48 -8.66 -4.71 13.94
N ALA A 49 -8.26 -5.38 12.85
CA ALA A 49 -9.14 -6.17 12.00
C ALA A 49 -9.76 -7.35 12.76
N GLU A 50 -8.94 -8.10 13.53
CA GLU A 50 -9.41 -9.18 14.40
C GLU A 50 -10.44 -8.69 15.44
N ARG A 51 -10.19 -7.51 16.04
CA ARG A 51 -11.13 -6.91 16.99
C ARG A 51 -12.48 -6.58 16.36
N VAL A 52 -12.49 -6.07 15.13
CA VAL A 52 -13.73 -5.74 14.38
C VAL A 52 -14.50 -7.01 14.04
N LEU A 53 -13.81 -8.02 13.51
CA LEU A 53 -14.44 -9.31 13.14
C LEU A 53 -15.07 -10.00 14.35
N ARG A 54 -14.36 -10.06 15.49
CA ARG A 54 -14.89 -10.63 16.74
C ARG A 54 -16.14 -9.89 17.22
N LYS A 55 -16.12 -8.54 17.19
CA LYS A 55 -17.29 -7.74 17.60
C LYS A 55 -18.49 -7.98 16.70
N ASN A 56 -18.28 -8.13 15.40
CA ASN A 56 -19.35 -8.44 14.47
C ASN A 56 -19.91 -9.85 14.70
N GLU A 57 -19.05 -10.84 14.94
CA GLU A 57 -19.49 -12.19 15.29
C GLU A 57 -20.35 -12.19 16.56
N GLU A 58 -19.91 -11.48 17.61
CA GLU A 58 -20.69 -11.31 18.83
C GLU A 58 -22.04 -10.61 18.60
N LEU A 59 -22.07 -9.59 17.73
CA LEU A 59 -23.30 -8.89 17.36
C LEU A 59 -24.27 -9.82 16.64
N TYR A 60 -23.80 -10.58 15.65
CA TYR A 60 -24.61 -11.54 14.92
C TYR A 60 -25.15 -12.65 15.84
N ARG A 61 -24.35 -13.15 16.79
CA ARG A 61 -24.80 -14.13 17.79
C ARG A 61 -25.89 -13.60 18.73
N ARG A 62 -25.98 -12.29 18.96
CA ARG A 62 -27.02 -11.67 19.80
C ARG A 62 -28.31 -11.35 19.04
N LEU A 63 -28.22 -11.27 17.72
CA LEU A 63 -29.34 -10.94 16.84
C LEU A 63 -30.05 -12.19 16.28
N ALA A 64 -29.48 -13.38 16.48
CA ALA A 64 -30.07 -14.69 16.17
C ALA A 64 -30.68 -15.30 17.44
#